data_AF-A0A523VVF3-F1
#
_entry.id   AF-A0A523VVF3-F1
#
_cell.length_a   1.000
_cell.length_b   1.000
_cell.length_c   1.000
_cell.angle_alpha   90.00
_cell.angle_beta   90.00
_cell.angle_gamma   90.00
#
_symmetry.space_group_name_H-M   'P 1'
#
loop_
_entity.id
_entity.type
_entity.pdbx_description
1 polymer ?
#
loop_
_entity_poly.entity_id
_entity_poly.type
_entity_poly.pdbx_seq_one_letter_code
_entity_poly.pdbx_strand_id
1 'polypeptide(L)'
;MENIIKEIKKICNNKKLTFCDTFYYAEDHKTIMGEIFLKEILFLDYRDSEAGSNPREYNGLKKTNLEIFKSLLAHQEMFRFLHSGIIVSLTDTAINNNSIKYSDSCLTNGNQTRFIMLIIALLKLFFNGNKLKDVVRKECDDFLRINFGDDPKIMPIIKQIKFAMINQVVNYLKANGKYLKIFNNLKLDQFLNLKIRIQVNLIDSIVNDLEDNKIDEYTVGTLIAEANNDTQKVKVDDIFGNKYKNELKKYIFKDFSEEFTNKVMIEYRMGEIVDKIDKVHILTLLRPIVPLGLLTKEKNIFKYTNQRAPIYKLFERILRVKEKKKNTIETISKLIPLLYEIRIKYVVPQLDLLKKQFTREYTGKAINGELENTIIHKEISSAKGNEQLLEKIVRKNVGYNIEHIFPVFVYRIRKLFRYSEAQEKIELTISNNDVPIFFKTLIEVIYKRYIEVKLKGLPTSLTTVVRSSEFYEKGEEAYITLKNTYSSEETDFIEKNKYIIR
;
A
#
# COMPACT_ATOMS: atom_id res chain seq x y z
N MET A 1 7.49 33.75 20.47
CA MET A 1 7.03 32.35 20.37
C MET A 1 5.50 32.26 20.50
N GLU A 2 4.92 32.70 21.62
CA GLU A 2 3.48 32.56 21.91
C GLU A 2 2.55 33.15 20.85
N ASN A 3 2.85 34.35 20.34
CA ASN A 3 2.07 34.99 19.27
C ASN A 3 2.01 34.15 17.99
N ILE A 4 3.11 33.49 17.61
CA ILE A 4 3.19 32.64 16.42
C ILE A 4 2.36 31.36 16.62
N ILE A 5 2.44 30.76 17.82
CA ILE A 5 1.64 29.57 18.15
C ILE A 5 0.14 29.91 18.13
N LYS A 6 -0.24 31.07 18.68
CA LYS A 6 -1.61 31.57 18.64
C LYS A 6 -2.10 31.82 17.22
N GLU A 7 -1.27 32.39 16.36
CA GLU A 7 -1.56 32.59 14.94
C GLU A 7 -1.77 31.25 14.22
N ILE A 8 -0.86 30.30 14.38
CA ILE A 8 -0.95 28.96 13.78
C ILE A 8 -2.24 28.25 14.21
N LYS A 9 -2.58 28.29 15.51
CA LYS A 9 -3.83 27.73 16.04
C LYS A 9 -5.05 28.39 15.41
N LYS A 10 -5.03 29.72 15.26
CA LYS A 10 -6.12 30.47 14.63
C LYS A 10 -6.31 30.06 13.16
N ILE A 11 -5.22 29.95 12.40
CA ILE A 11 -5.26 29.55 10.98
C ILE A 11 -5.86 28.15 10.84
N CYS A 12 -5.35 27.18 11.59
CA CYS A 12 -5.85 25.79 11.57
C CYS A 12 -7.36 25.69 11.87
N ASN A 13 -7.85 26.49 12.81
CA ASN A 13 -9.24 26.39 13.25
C ASN A 13 -10.25 27.07 12.29
N ASN A 14 -9.81 27.99 11.42
CA ASN A 14 -10.70 28.83 10.61
C ASN A 14 -11.29 28.16 9.36
N LYS A 15 -10.88 26.94 8.99
CA LYS A 15 -11.32 26.22 7.76
C LYS A 15 -11.36 27.14 6.53
N LYS A 16 -10.27 27.85 6.30
CA LYS A 16 -10.12 28.87 5.26
C LYS A 16 -8.73 28.78 4.66
N LEU A 17 -8.63 28.73 3.33
CA LEU A 17 -7.38 28.95 2.61
C LEU A 17 -7.29 30.40 2.17
N THR A 18 -6.20 31.08 2.52
CA THR A 18 -5.93 32.46 2.08
C THR A 18 -4.78 32.50 1.09
N PHE A 19 -5.05 33.00 -0.12
CA PHE A 19 -4.07 33.16 -1.18
C PHE A 19 -3.26 34.43 -0.98
N CYS A 20 -1.98 34.39 -1.38
CA CYS A 20 -1.09 35.54 -1.34
C CYS A 20 -1.58 36.66 -2.27
N ASP A 21 -2.08 36.27 -3.43
CA ASP A 21 -2.53 37.13 -4.53
C ASP A 21 -3.86 36.59 -5.08
N THR A 22 -4.42 37.19 -6.13
CA THR A 22 -5.58 36.62 -6.84
C THR A 22 -5.24 35.23 -7.41
N PHE A 23 -6.18 34.29 -7.27
CA PHE A 23 -6.05 32.94 -7.82
C PHE A 23 -6.70 32.83 -9.20
N TYR A 24 -6.33 31.80 -9.94
CA TYR A 24 -6.80 31.54 -11.29
C TYR A 24 -7.72 30.33 -11.30
N TYR A 25 -8.85 30.44 -11.99
CA TYR A 25 -9.64 29.27 -12.36
C TYR A 25 -9.01 28.61 -13.58
N ALA A 26 -8.97 27.27 -13.57
CA ALA A 26 -8.81 26.51 -14.80
C ALA A 26 -10.05 26.69 -15.70
N GLU A 27 -9.89 26.40 -16.99
CA GLU A 27 -10.96 26.54 -18.00
C GLU A 27 -12.21 25.71 -17.66
N ASP A 28 -12.03 24.61 -16.93
CA ASP A 28 -13.12 23.73 -16.50
C ASP A 28 -13.87 24.25 -15.27
N HIS A 29 -13.45 25.38 -14.68
CA HIS A 29 -13.96 25.98 -13.44
C HIS A 29 -13.97 25.05 -12.21
N LYS A 30 -13.39 23.85 -12.31
CA LYS A 30 -13.33 22.83 -11.24
C LYS A 30 -12.05 22.94 -10.43
N THR A 31 -11.04 23.58 -11.01
CA THR A 31 -9.72 23.68 -10.41
C THR A 31 -9.33 25.14 -10.23
N ILE A 32 -8.77 25.46 -9.06
CA ILE A 32 -8.16 26.75 -8.76
C ILE A 32 -6.66 26.57 -8.59
N MET A 33 -5.88 27.45 -9.21
CA MET A 33 -4.43 27.49 -9.08
C MET A 33 -4.00 28.83 -8.46
N GLY A 34 -3.04 28.79 -7.54
CA GLY A 34 -2.53 30.01 -6.93
C GLY A 34 -1.33 29.76 -6.02
N GLU A 35 -1.05 30.76 -5.20
CA GLU A 35 0.06 30.75 -4.25
C GLU A 35 -0.47 31.05 -2.85
N ILE A 36 -0.01 30.29 -1.86
CA ILE A 36 -0.36 30.44 -0.45
C ILE A 36 0.90 30.43 0.42
N PHE A 37 0.79 30.88 1.66
CA PHE A 37 1.88 30.80 2.63
C PHE A 37 1.97 29.41 3.28
N LEU A 38 3.17 28.96 3.66
CA LEU A 38 3.36 27.64 4.29
C LEU A 38 2.50 27.44 5.55
N LYS A 39 2.27 28.50 6.33
CA LYS A 39 1.43 28.44 7.53
C LYS A 39 -0.01 27.98 7.26
N GLU A 40 -0.53 28.22 6.06
CA GLU A 40 -1.89 27.81 5.65
C GLU A 40 -2.01 26.29 5.47
N ILE A 41 -0.90 25.56 5.25
CA ILE A 41 -0.91 24.11 4.95
C ILE A 41 -0.44 23.21 6.08
N LEU A 42 0.21 23.75 7.11
CA LEU A 42 0.89 22.95 8.15
C LEU A 42 -0.03 21.94 8.83
N PHE A 43 -1.27 22.35 9.06
CA PHE A 43 -2.28 21.58 9.80
C PHE A 43 -3.57 21.42 9.01
N LEU A 44 -3.51 21.40 7.68
CA LEU A 44 -4.68 21.03 6.88
C LEU A 44 -5.11 19.60 7.21
N ASP A 45 -6.41 19.42 7.31
CA ASP A 45 -7.01 18.12 7.58
C ASP A 45 -6.64 17.16 6.45
N TYR A 46 -6.39 15.92 6.87
CA TYR A 46 -6.08 14.81 6.00
C TYR A 46 -7.00 13.67 6.39
N ARG A 47 -7.86 13.25 5.47
CA ARG A 47 -8.75 12.11 5.67
C ARG A 47 -8.07 10.88 5.09
N ASP A 48 -8.07 9.78 5.84
CA ASP A 48 -7.63 8.48 5.35
C ASP A 48 -8.56 8.04 4.21
N SER A 49 -8.17 8.31 2.96
CA SER A 49 -8.79 7.73 1.78
C SER A 49 -8.03 6.48 1.37
N GLU A 50 -8.74 5.42 0.97
CA GLU A 50 -8.10 4.21 0.43
C GLU A 50 -7.37 4.48 -0.89
N ALA A 51 -7.73 5.56 -1.59
CA ALA A 51 -6.98 6.09 -2.71
C ALA A 51 -5.68 6.73 -2.27
N GLY A 52 -4.58 6.10 -2.69
CA GLY A 52 -3.40 6.78 -3.22
C GLY A 52 -2.51 7.55 -2.23
N SER A 53 -3.06 8.42 -1.40
CA SER A 53 -2.43 8.85 -0.16
C SER A 53 -3.00 8.04 0.98
N ASN A 54 -2.64 6.75 1.07
CA ASN A 54 -2.30 6.20 2.37
C ASN A 54 -0.96 6.85 2.74
N PRO A 55 -0.68 7.22 3.99
CA PRO A 55 0.57 7.87 4.33
C PRO A 55 1.70 6.92 3.90
N ARG A 56 2.43 7.28 2.84
CA ARG A 56 3.88 7.19 3.01
C ARG A 56 4.16 8.16 4.14
N GLU A 57 4.00 7.70 5.38
CA GLU A 57 4.50 8.34 6.59
C GLU A 57 5.79 9.00 6.18
N TYR A 58 5.98 10.28 6.53
CA TYR A 58 7.26 10.94 6.31
C TYR A 58 8.38 9.94 6.68
N ASN A 59 9.06 9.39 5.68
CA ASN A 59 9.81 8.15 5.85
C ASN A 59 11.24 8.44 6.36
N GLY A 60 11.37 9.52 7.13
CA GLY A 60 12.65 10.11 7.48
C GLY A 60 13.28 10.92 6.34
N LEU A 61 14.51 11.37 6.56
CA LEU A 61 15.27 12.20 5.64
C LEU A 61 15.96 11.38 4.53
N LYS A 62 15.17 10.59 3.77
CA LYS A 62 15.63 9.84 2.59
C LYS A 62 15.95 10.77 1.42
N LYS A 63 16.60 10.28 0.35
CA LYS A 63 17.08 11.07 -0.80
C LYS A 63 16.12 12.18 -1.28
N THR A 64 14.85 11.87 -1.55
CA THR A 64 13.87 12.89 -2.01
C THR A 64 13.54 13.91 -0.92
N ASN A 65 13.25 13.45 0.30
CA ASN A 65 12.96 14.32 1.44
C ASN A 65 14.14 15.21 1.81
N LEU A 66 15.35 14.71 1.62
CA LEU A 66 16.57 15.47 1.79
C LEU A 66 16.67 16.60 0.77
N GLU A 67 16.36 16.37 -0.50
CA GLU A 67 16.38 17.42 -1.50
C GLU A 67 15.26 18.46 -1.29
N ILE A 68 14.08 18.03 -0.85
CA ILE A 68 13.00 18.95 -0.42
C ILE A 68 13.48 19.82 0.75
N PHE A 69 14.08 19.20 1.76
CA PHE A 69 14.64 19.91 2.92
C PHE A 69 15.69 20.95 2.52
N LYS A 70 16.63 20.56 1.64
CA LYS A 70 17.64 21.48 1.10
C LYS A 70 17.02 22.64 0.34
N SER A 71 15.99 22.39 -0.46
CA SER A 71 15.26 23.43 -1.20
C SER A 71 14.53 24.40 -0.25
N LEU A 72 13.85 23.89 0.78
CA LEU A 72 13.19 24.72 1.81
C LEU A 72 14.14 25.66 2.55
N LEU A 73 15.41 25.27 2.69
CA LEU A 73 16.42 26.14 3.29
C LEU A 73 17.10 27.06 2.27
N ALA A 74 17.09 26.72 0.98
CA ALA A 74 17.78 27.48 -0.06
C ALA A 74 16.98 28.70 -0.57
N HIS A 75 15.65 28.65 -0.49
CA HIS A 75 14.78 29.70 -1.01
C HIS A 75 14.13 30.51 0.11
N GLN A 76 14.09 31.84 -0.04
CA GLN A 76 13.66 32.77 1.00
C GLN A 76 12.29 33.42 0.74
N GLU A 77 11.80 33.39 -0.51
CA GLU A 77 10.54 34.02 -0.91
C GLU A 77 9.50 32.99 -1.37
N MET A 78 9.92 31.98 -2.15
CA MET A 78 9.06 30.94 -2.69
C MET A 78 9.75 29.59 -2.65
N PHE A 79 9.07 28.57 -2.17
CA PHE A 79 9.55 27.19 -2.23
C PHE A 79 9.55 26.69 -3.67
N ARG A 80 10.71 26.23 -4.15
CA ARG A 80 10.89 25.72 -5.52
C ARG A 80 11.57 24.36 -5.50
N PHE A 81 10.84 23.31 -5.86
CA PHE A 81 11.35 21.96 -6.02
C PHE A 81 10.65 21.29 -7.22
N LEU A 82 11.31 20.34 -7.88
CA LEU A 82 10.76 19.68 -9.07
C LEU A 82 9.44 18.98 -8.71
N HIS A 83 8.36 19.24 -9.45
CA HIS A 83 6.99 18.77 -9.16
C HIS A 83 6.44 19.19 -7.79
N SER A 84 6.93 20.30 -7.22
CA SER A 84 6.52 20.76 -5.89
C SER A 84 5.35 21.75 -5.93
N GLY A 85 4.14 21.21 -5.98
CA GLY A 85 2.92 21.92 -5.61
C GLY A 85 2.22 21.16 -4.48
N ILE A 86 1.41 21.86 -3.70
CA ILE A 86 0.41 21.22 -2.84
C ILE A 86 -0.85 21.05 -3.67
N ILE A 87 -1.49 19.89 -3.59
CA ILE A 87 -2.82 19.71 -4.16
C ILE A 87 -3.76 19.41 -3.01
N VAL A 88 -4.84 20.18 -2.93
CA VAL A 88 -5.89 20.03 -1.93
C VAL A 88 -7.21 19.86 -2.66
N SER A 89 -8.05 18.98 -2.14
CA SER A 89 -9.44 18.84 -2.56
C SER A 89 -10.34 19.38 -1.44
N LEU A 90 -11.33 20.19 -1.79
CA LEU A 90 -12.23 20.86 -0.84
C LEU A 90 -13.70 20.57 -1.17
N THR A 91 -14.54 20.55 -0.15
CA THR A 91 -16.01 20.43 -0.23
C THR A 91 -16.71 21.64 0.40
N ASP A 92 -17.98 21.84 0.04
CA ASP A 92 -18.86 22.96 0.40
C ASP A 92 -18.14 24.31 0.34
N THR A 93 -17.59 24.61 -0.84
CA THR A 93 -16.69 25.76 -0.99
C THR A 93 -17.44 27.08 -1.13
N ALA A 94 -17.02 28.08 -0.35
CA ALA A 94 -17.44 29.47 -0.52
C ALA A 94 -16.23 30.34 -0.87
N ILE A 95 -16.24 30.86 -2.10
CA ILE A 95 -15.10 31.51 -2.72
C ILE A 95 -15.27 33.03 -2.69
N ASN A 96 -14.28 33.72 -2.11
CA ASN A 96 -14.13 35.18 -2.13
C ASN A 96 -12.83 35.55 -2.88
N ASN A 97 -12.65 36.83 -3.21
CA ASN A 97 -11.54 37.35 -4.03
C ASN A 97 -10.15 36.70 -3.81
N ASN A 98 -9.73 36.50 -2.56
CA ASN A 98 -8.42 35.93 -2.24
C ASN A 98 -8.50 34.76 -1.24
N SER A 99 -9.68 34.18 -1.05
CA SER A 99 -9.81 33.11 -0.05
C SER A 99 -10.96 32.16 -0.32
N ILE A 100 -10.78 30.92 0.11
CA ILE A 100 -11.78 29.86 0.00
C ILE A 100 -12.10 29.36 1.40
N LYS A 101 -13.36 29.46 1.82
CA LYS A 101 -13.88 28.71 2.99
C LYS A 101 -14.35 27.34 2.54
N TYR A 102 -14.21 26.34 3.40
CA TYR A 102 -14.55 24.96 3.09
C TYR A 102 -15.15 24.25 4.31
N SER A 103 -15.96 23.21 4.08
CA SER A 103 -16.43 22.31 5.14
C SER A 103 -15.36 21.29 5.46
N ASP A 104 -14.87 20.55 4.47
CA ASP A 104 -13.82 19.54 4.61
C ASP A 104 -12.70 19.74 3.58
N SER A 105 -11.52 19.21 3.92
CA SER A 105 -10.35 19.28 3.07
C SER A 105 -9.60 17.95 3.06
N CYS A 106 -9.06 17.58 1.90
CA CYS A 106 -8.14 16.46 1.76
C CYS A 106 -6.88 16.89 1.00
N LEU A 107 -5.71 16.69 1.61
CA LEU A 107 -4.42 16.94 0.95
C LEU A 107 -4.04 15.75 0.07
N THR A 108 -4.26 15.89 -1.23
CA THR A 108 -4.11 14.83 -2.25
C THR A 108 -2.69 14.75 -2.84
N ASN A 109 -1.87 15.79 -2.66
CA ASN A 109 -0.43 15.76 -2.93
C ASN A 109 0.34 16.71 -2.00
N GLY A 110 1.61 16.38 -1.71
CA GLY A 110 2.51 17.24 -0.95
C GLY A 110 2.64 16.93 0.55
N ASN A 111 2.11 15.79 1.02
CA ASN A 111 2.11 15.46 2.46
C ASN A 111 3.53 15.30 3.04
N GLN A 112 4.45 14.70 2.27
CA GLN A 112 5.87 14.60 2.68
C GLN A 112 6.51 15.98 2.83
N THR A 113 6.23 16.87 1.89
CA THR A 113 6.68 18.26 1.91
C THR A 113 6.12 18.99 3.14
N ARG A 114 4.81 18.88 3.40
CA ARG A 114 4.14 19.42 4.58
C ARG A 114 4.81 18.97 5.88
N PHE A 115 5.12 17.67 6.02
CA PHE A 115 5.78 17.16 7.22
C PHE A 115 7.19 17.71 7.42
N ILE A 116 7.96 17.89 6.34
CA ILE A 116 9.29 18.50 6.44
C ILE A 116 9.16 19.97 6.90
N MET A 117 8.19 20.71 6.36
CA MET A 117 7.90 22.08 6.78
C MET A 117 7.51 22.14 8.25
N LEU A 118 6.65 21.22 8.69
CA LEU A 118 6.22 21.13 10.07
C LEU A 118 7.38 20.79 11.01
N ILE A 119 8.28 19.87 10.65
CA ILE A 119 9.48 19.57 11.44
C ILE A 119 10.39 20.80 11.55
N ILE A 120 10.62 21.54 10.45
CA ILE A 120 11.40 22.79 10.48
C ILE A 120 10.75 23.82 11.41
N ALA A 121 9.44 24.03 11.29
CA ALA A 121 8.69 24.99 12.10
C ALA A 121 8.74 24.61 13.58
N LEU A 122 8.54 23.33 13.92
CA LEU A 122 8.59 22.82 15.29
C LEU A 122 10.00 22.97 15.88
N LEU A 123 11.05 22.61 15.15
CA LEU A 123 12.43 22.81 15.61
C LEU A 123 12.73 24.29 15.86
N LYS A 124 12.24 25.17 14.98
CA LYS A 124 12.41 26.61 15.13
C LYS A 124 11.66 27.19 16.32
N LEU A 125 10.45 26.70 16.59
CA LEU A 125 9.71 27.05 17.80
C LEU A 125 10.42 26.51 19.05
N PHE A 126 10.82 25.24 19.05
CA PHE A 126 11.47 24.58 20.18
C PHE A 126 12.75 25.30 20.62
N PHE A 127 13.60 25.70 19.66
CA PHE A 127 14.86 26.38 19.98
C PHE A 127 14.73 27.90 20.13
N ASN A 128 13.65 28.54 19.67
CA ASN A 128 13.33 29.96 19.91
C ASN A 128 14.49 30.96 19.78
N GLY A 129 15.31 30.85 18.73
CA GLY A 129 16.47 31.73 18.53
C GLY A 129 17.76 31.29 19.23
N ASN A 130 17.71 30.23 20.05
CA ASN A 130 18.91 29.53 20.52
C ASN A 130 19.54 28.69 19.40
N LYS A 131 20.85 28.46 19.51
CA LYS A 131 21.55 27.51 18.63
C LYS A 131 20.96 26.11 18.77
N LEU A 132 20.85 25.40 17.64
CA LEU A 132 20.44 24.01 17.59
C LEU A 132 21.30 23.14 18.53
N LYS A 133 20.67 22.48 19.49
CA LYS A 133 21.30 21.49 20.40
C LYS A 133 20.73 20.10 20.16
N ASP A 134 21.23 19.11 20.89
CA ASP A 134 20.57 17.80 20.93
C ASP A 134 19.17 17.95 21.51
N VAL A 135 18.21 17.25 20.93
CA VAL A 135 16.82 17.22 21.40
C VAL A 135 16.68 16.00 22.29
N VAL A 136 16.19 16.19 23.52
CA VAL A 136 15.81 15.09 24.40
C VAL A 136 14.34 14.76 24.19
N ARG A 137 14.00 13.47 24.09
CA ARG A 137 12.62 13.02 23.81
C ARG A 137 11.60 13.62 24.77
N LYS A 138 11.88 13.56 26.07
CA LYS A 138 11.01 14.09 27.12
C LYS A 138 10.75 15.58 26.95
N GLU A 139 11.79 16.37 26.68
CA GLU A 139 11.66 17.82 26.48
C GLU A 139 10.83 18.16 25.23
N CYS A 140 11.02 17.40 24.14
CA CYS A 140 10.22 17.55 22.93
C CYS A 140 8.74 17.21 23.18
N ASP A 141 8.47 16.09 23.87
CA ASP A 141 7.11 15.66 24.19
C ASP A 141 6.42 16.68 25.12
N ASP A 142 7.14 17.19 26.13
CA ASP A 142 6.64 18.24 27.03
C ASP A 142 6.35 19.55 26.29
N PHE A 143 7.26 19.98 25.41
CA PHE A 143 7.06 21.18 24.58
C PHE A 143 5.79 21.05 23.73
N LEU A 144 5.62 19.93 23.03
CA LEU A 144 4.46 19.71 22.16
C LEU A 144 3.15 19.69 22.97
N ARG A 145 3.15 19.00 24.13
CA ARG A 145 2.00 18.97 25.04
C ARG A 145 1.64 20.35 25.56
N ILE A 146 2.60 21.12 26.05
CA ILE A 146 2.34 22.45 26.63
C ILE A 146 1.81 23.42 25.56
N ASN A 147 2.36 23.37 24.35
CA ASN A 147 2.05 24.37 23.33
C ASN A 147 0.87 23.99 22.44
N PHE A 148 0.58 22.70 22.26
CA PHE A 148 -0.43 22.22 21.32
C PHE A 148 -1.41 21.20 21.91
N GLY A 149 -1.16 20.66 23.12
CA GLY A 149 -1.83 19.49 23.70
C GLY A 149 -3.36 19.52 23.75
N ASP A 150 -3.95 20.71 23.83
CA ASP A 150 -5.40 20.89 23.95
C ASP A 150 -6.12 21.09 22.60
N ASP A 151 -5.39 21.18 21.49
CA ASP A 151 -5.99 21.46 20.18
C ASP A 151 -6.33 20.14 19.43
N PRO A 152 -7.62 19.82 19.26
CA PRO A 152 -8.06 18.54 18.70
C PRO A 152 -7.76 18.40 17.21
N LYS A 153 -7.50 19.49 16.48
CA LYS A 153 -7.12 19.44 15.05
C LYS A 153 -5.62 19.28 14.87
N ILE A 154 -4.85 19.97 15.70
CA ILE A 154 -3.39 19.99 15.59
C ILE A 154 -2.75 18.70 16.15
N MET A 155 -3.22 18.22 17.30
CA MET A 155 -2.58 17.09 17.98
C MET A 155 -2.58 15.78 17.20
N PRO A 156 -3.63 15.40 16.45
CA PRO A 156 -3.58 14.23 15.58
C PRO A 156 -2.44 14.30 14.55
N ILE A 157 -2.18 15.47 13.98
CA ILE A 157 -1.11 15.69 12.98
C ILE A 157 0.26 15.64 13.67
N ILE A 158 0.42 16.29 14.82
CA ILE A 158 1.66 16.26 15.59
C ILE A 158 2.04 14.84 16.01
N LYS A 159 1.07 14.01 16.42
CA LYS A 159 1.30 12.59 16.80
C LYS A 159 1.88 11.74 15.67
N GLN A 160 1.72 12.16 14.40
CA GLN A 160 2.31 11.46 13.25
C GLN A 160 3.81 11.76 13.10
N ILE A 161 4.33 12.83 13.73
CA ILE A 161 5.76 13.15 13.74
C ILE A 161 6.44 12.38 14.87
N LYS A 162 7.11 11.28 14.52
CA LYS A 162 7.85 10.45 15.48
C LYS A 162 9.15 11.15 15.90
N PHE A 163 9.54 11.10 17.16
CA PHE A 163 10.79 11.70 17.66
C PHE A 163 12.05 11.32 16.83
N ALA A 164 12.13 10.06 16.38
CA ALA A 164 13.21 9.60 15.51
C ALA A 164 13.35 10.41 14.20
N MET A 165 12.24 10.93 13.67
CA MET A 165 12.20 11.75 12.46
C MET A 165 12.80 13.14 12.70
N ILE A 166 12.48 13.74 13.85
CA ILE A 166 13.04 15.02 14.30
C ILE A 166 14.54 14.88 14.47
N ASN A 167 15.01 13.82 15.14
CA ASN A 167 16.43 13.57 15.35
C ASN A 167 17.22 13.36 14.05
N GLN A 168 16.62 12.77 13.01
CA GLN A 168 17.28 12.66 11.71
C GLN A 168 17.58 14.02 11.09
N VAL A 169 16.64 14.98 11.19
CA VAL A 169 16.84 16.35 10.70
C VAL A 169 17.92 17.06 11.51
N VAL A 170 17.88 16.95 12.84
CA VAL A 170 18.89 17.54 13.74
C VAL A 170 20.29 16.99 13.43
N ASN A 171 20.44 15.67 13.31
CA ASN A 171 21.70 15.02 12.99
C ASN A 171 22.23 15.45 11.62
N TYR A 172 21.35 15.54 10.61
CA TYR A 172 21.73 16.02 9.29
C TYR A 172 22.25 17.47 9.35
N LEU A 173 21.55 18.37 10.03
CA LEU A 173 21.97 19.76 10.20
C LEU A 173 23.34 19.83 10.87
N LYS A 174 23.55 19.13 12.00
CA LYS A 174 24.84 19.09 12.70
C LYS A 174 25.99 18.57 11.84
N ALA A 175 25.73 17.55 11.01
CA ALA A 175 26.71 17.00 10.09
C ALA A 175 26.99 17.90 8.87
N ASN A 176 26.16 18.92 8.60
CA ASN A 176 26.24 19.77 7.41
C ASN A 176 26.30 21.26 7.78
N GLY A 177 27.51 21.77 8.04
CA GLY A 177 27.73 23.15 8.48
C GLY A 177 27.09 24.24 7.60
N LYS A 178 27.04 24.04 6.29
CA LYS A 178 26.33 24.95 5.35
C LYS A 178 24.85 25.09 5.71
N TYR A 179 24.13 23.98 5.79
CA TYR A 179 22.69 23.98 6.07
C TYR A 179 22.38 24.31 7.52
N LEU A 180 23.28 23.99 8.47
CA LEU A 180 23.17 24.44 9.85
C LEU A 180 23.21 25.97 9.97
N LYS A 181 24.15 26.63 9.27
CA LYS A 181 24.25 28.09 9.27
C LYS A 181 22.99 28.73 8.69
N ILE A 182 22.50 28.22 7.56
CA ILE A 182 21.26 28.68 6.93
C ILE A 182 20.08 28.47 7.88
N PHE A 183 19.94 27.27 8.44
CA PHE A 183 18.89 26.97 9.41
C PHE A 183 18.96 27.94 10.57
N ASN A 184 20.09 28.14 11.24
CA ASN A 184 20.20 29.04 12.39
C ASN A 184 19.81 30.49 12.05
N ASN A 185 20.19 30.99 10.87
CA ASN A 185 19.88 32.35 10.43
C ASN A 185 18.42 32.55 9.98
N LEU A 186 17.71 31.48 9.63
CA LEU A 186 16.33 31.54 9.17
C LEU A 186 15.37 31.97 10.30
N LYS A 187 14.69 33.10 10.13
CA LYS A 187 13.62 33.52 11.06
C LYS A 187 12.38 32.67 10.82
N LEU A 188 11.72 32.23 11.89
CA LEU A 188 10.52 31.38 11.78
C LEU A 188 9.40 32.08 11.01
N ASP A 189 9.15 33.35 11.31
CA ASP A 189 8.12 34.13 10.62
C ASP A 189 8.38 34.23 9.11
N GLN A 190 9.63 34.48 8.72
CA GLN A 190 10.04 34.46 7.32
C GLN A 190 9.79 33.09 6.66
N PHE A 191 10.09 32.00 7.38
CA PHE A 191 9.84 30.64 6.88
C PHE A 191 8.34 30.34 6.71
N LEU A 192 7.52 30.73 7.69
CA LEU A 192 6.07 30.49 7.67
C LEU A 192 5.37 31.29 6.56
N ASN A 193 5.92 32.44 6.19
CA ASN A 193 5.44 33.30 5.11
C ASN A 193 6.13 33.02 3.75
N LEU A 194 6.86 31.90 3.61
CA LEU A 194 7.36 31.46 2.31
C LEU A 194 6.18 31.04 1.43
N LYS A 195 6.16 31.48 0.15
CA LYS A 195 5.10 31.12 -0.80
C LYS A 195 5.27 29.69 -1.30
N ILE A 196 4.15 28.99 -1.52
CA ILE A 196 4.10 27.70 -2.19
C ILE A 196 2.93 27.66 -3.18
N ARG A 197 3.16 27.04 -4.33
CA ARG A 197 2.11 26.82 -5.33
C ARG A 197 1.11 25.79 -4.83
N ILE A 198 -0.16 26.10 -4.97
CA ILE A 198 -1.27 25.22 -4.65
C ILE A 198 -2.20 25.05 -5.85
N GLN A 199 -2.69 23.83 -6.01
CA GLN A 199 -3.85 23.52 -6.80
C GLN A 199 -4.98 23.08 -5.85
N VAL A 200 -6.16 23.64 -6.04
CA VAL A 200 -7.36 23.34 -5.27
C VAL A 200 -8.38 22.74 -6.21
N ASN A 201 -8.83 21.52 -5.93
CA ASN A 201 -9.91 20.88 -6.68
C ASN A 201 -11.22 21.08 -5.90
N LEU A 202 -12.23 21.63 -6.56
CA LEU A 202 -13.56 21.88 -6.02
C LEU A 202 -14.41 20.64 -6.22
N ILE A 203 -14.53 19.79 -5.19
CA ILE A 203 -15.17 18.48 -5.32
C ILE A 203 -16.64 18.62 -5.71
N ASP A 204 -17.35 19.58 -5.10
CA ASP A 204 -18.77 19.84 -5.36
C ASP A 204 -19.00 20.10 -6.86
N SER A 205 -18.14 20.91 -7.48
CA SER A 205 -18.22 21.23 -8.92
C SER A 205 -17.88 20.04 -9.80
N ILE A 206 -17.03 19.12 -9.35
CA ILE A 206 -16.66 17.93 -10.12
C ILE A 206 -17.77 16.89 -10.04
N VAL A 207 -18.36 16.69 -8.85
CA VAL A 207 -19.47 15.76 -8.63
C VAL A 207 -20.71 16.19 -9.41
N ASN A 208 -21.05 17.48 -9.41
CA ASN A 208 -22.22 18.00 -10.14
C ASN A 208 -22.16 17.76 -11.66
N ASP A 209 -20.96 17.67 -12.23
CA ASP A 209 -20.75 17.45 -13.67
C ASP A 209 -20.76 15.97 -14.06
N LEU A 210 -20.73 15.05 -13.10
CA LEU A 210 -20.83 13.62 -13.35
C LEU A 210 -22.32 13.25 -13.43
N GLU A 211 -22.86 13.13 -14.64
CA GLU A 211 -24.29 12.85 -14.94
C GLU A 211 -24.85 11.57 -14.26
N ASP A 212 -23.98 10.68 -13.80
CA ASP A 212 -24.35 9.49 -13.03
C ASP A 212 -24.25 9.76 -11.52
N ASN A 213 -25.39 9.90 -10.85
CA ASN A 213 -25.58 9.99 -9.38
C ASN A 213 -25.03 8.78 -8.56
N LYS A 214 -24.02 8.06 -9.08
CA LYS A 214 -23.40 6.88 -8.48
C LYS A 214 -22.02 7.14 -7.87
N ILE A 215 -21.41 8.30 -8.12
CA ILE A 215 -20.07 8.64 -7.63
C ILE A 215 -20.22 9.77 -6.61
N ASP A 216 -19.90 9.49 -5.36
CA ASP A 216 -19.95 10.46 -4.26
C ASP A 216 -18.66 11.30 -4.17
N GLU A 217 -18.70 12.36 -3.37
CA GLU A 217 -17.56 13.25 -3.08
C GLU A 217 -16.32 12.49 -2.60
N TYR A 218 -16.54 11.42 -1.83
CA TYR A 218 -15.47 10.55 -1.32
C TYR A 218 -14.75 9.83 -2.47
N THR A 219 -15.50 9.31 -3.44
CA THR A 219 -14.97 8.61 -4.61
C THR A 219 -14.26 9.56 -5.57
N VAL A 220 -14.78 10.77 -5.77
CA VAL A 220 -14.10 11.79 -6.59
C VAL A 220 -12.78 12.24 -5.95
N GLY A 221 -12.78 12.53 -4.65
CA GLY A 221 -11.55 12.88 -3.91
C GLY A 221 -10.49 11.78 -3.99
N THR A 222 -10.95 10.52 -3.99
CA THR A 222 -10.15 9.30 -4.15
C THR A 222 -9.48 9.25 -5.53
N LEU A 223 -10.25 9.41 -6.62
CA LEU A 223 -9.73 9.38 -7.99
C LEU A 223 -8.71 10.49 -8.26
N ILE A 224 -8.94 11.70 -7.73
CA ILE A 224 -8.01 12.82 -7.86
C ILE A 224 -6.68 12.52 -7.15
N ALA A 225 -6.73 11.94 -5.95
CA ALA A 225 -5.52 11.54 -5.24
C ALA A 225 -4.74 10.47 -6.00
N GLU A 226 -5.42 9.52 -6.64
CA GLU A 226 -4.79 8.50 -7.48
C GLU A 226 -4.12 9.11 -8.71
N ALA A 227 -4.84 9.92 -9.47
CA ALA A 227 -4.33 10.62 -10.66
C ALA A 227 -3.08 11.46 -10.35
N ASN A 228 -3.09 12.18 -9.22
CA ASN A 228 -1.93 12.98 -8.79
C ASN A 228 -0.71 12.11 -8.44
N ASN A 229 -0.93 10.94 -7.85
CA ASN A 229 0.14 9.99 -7.55
C ASN A 229 0.75 9.35 -8.81
N ASP A 230 0.05 9.36 -9.94
CA ASP A 230 0.54 8.80 -11.21
C ASP A 230 1.54 9.72 -11.91
N THR A 231 1.61 11.00 -11.53
CA THR A 231 2.60 11.97 -12.05
C THR A 231 3.99 11.88 -11.41
N GLN A 232 4.14 11.18 -10.28
CA GLN A 232 5.42 11.01 -9.58
C GLN A 232 6.10 9.69 -9.96
N LYS A 233 7.11 9.74 -10.85
CA LYS A 233 7.96 8.59 -11.28
C LYS A 233 7.19 7.26 -11.34
N VAL A 234 6.55 7.01 -12.48
CA VAL A 234 5.96 5.73 -12.94
C VAL A 234 6.16 4.64 -11.89
N LYS A 235 5.15 4.43 -11.03
CA LYS A 235 5.22 3.41 -10.00
C LYS A 235 5.57 2.08 -10.69
N VAL A 236 6.19 1.14 -9.98
CA VAL A 236 6.69 -0.09 -10.63
C VAL A 236 5.57 -0.84 -11.38
N ASP A 237 4.34 -0.71 -10.92
CA ASP A 237 3.09 -1.10 -11.59
C ASP A 237 2.77 -0.30 -12.86
N ASP A 238 2.94 1.02 -12.85
CA ASP A 238 2.74 1.85 -14.04
C ASP A 238 3.75 1.52 -15.14
N ILE A 239 4.93 0.98 -14.83
CA ILE A 239 5.88 0.52 -15.85
C ILE A 239 5.24 -0.61 -16.65
N PHE A 240 4.46 -1.47 -16.00
CA PHE A 240 3.75 -2.58 -16.63
C PHE A 240 2.48 -2.11 -17.33
N GLY A 241 1.78 -1.10 -16.79
CA GLY A 241 0.63 -0.46 -17.43
C GLY A 241 0.95 0.45 -18.62
N ASN A 242 2.16 1.04 -18.68
CA ASN A 242 2.62 1.88 -19.81
C ASN A 242 3.62 1.12 -20.68
N LYS A 243 4.85 0.96 -20.18
CA LYS A 243 6.02 0.60 -20.99
C LYS A 243 5.96 -0.85 -21.50
N TYR A 244 5.61 -1.79 -20.64
CA TYR A 244 5.63 -3.23 -20.98
C TYR A 244 4.25 -3.81 -21.30
N LYS A 245 3.17 -3.02 -21.31
CA LYS A 245 1.78 -3.51 -21.49
C LYS A 245 1.63 -4.37 -22.76
N ASN A 246 2.13 -3.88 -23.89
CA ASN A 246 2.04 -4.60 -25.17
C ASN A 246 2.89 -5.88 -25.17
N GLU A 247 4.07 -5.86 -24.55
CA GLU A 247 4.92 -7.04 -24.44
C GLU A 247 4.29 -8.09 -23.52
N LEU A 248 3.69 -7.68 -22.40
CA LEU A 248 2.98 -8.57 -21.50
C LEU A 248 1.81 -9.25 -22.19
N LYS A 249 0.97 -8.47 -22.91
CA LYS A 249 -0.13 -9.02 -23.71
C LYS A 249 0.36 -10.02 -24.75
N LYS A 250 1.44 -9.69 -25.46
CA LYS A 250 1.96 -10.50 -26.57
C LYS A 250 2.65 -11.78 -26.11
N TYR A 251 3.38 -11.73 -25.00
CA TYR A 251 4.30 -12.81 -24.62
C TYR A 251 3.92 -13.54 -23.32
N ILE A 252 3.39 -12.83 -22.32
CA ILE A 252 3.13 -13.40 -20.99
C ILE A 252 1.67 -13.76 -20.80
N PHE A 253 0.75 -12.95 -21.32
CA PHE A 253 -0.70 -13.12 -21.15
C PHE A 253 -1.41 -13.54 -22.44
N LYS A 254 -0.66 -14.06 -23.41
CA LYS A 254 -1.20 -14.48 -24.70
C LYS A 254 -2.26 -15.56 -24.48
N ASP A 255 -1.87 -16.68 -23.87
CA ASP A 255 -2.76 -17.83 -23.71
C ASP A 255 -3.93 -17.51 -22.75
N PHE A 256 -3.67 -16.70 -21.71
CA PHE A 256 -4.73 -16.19 -20.83
C PHE A 256 -5.77 -15.36 -21.58
N SER A 257 -5.31 -14.45 -22.45
CA SER A 257 -6.22 -13.58 -23.21
C SER A 257 -7.03 -14.39 -24.21
N GLU A 258 -6.46 -15.43 -24.81
CA GLU A 258 -7.15 -16.36 -25.71
C GLU A 258 -8.23 -17.16 -24.95
N GLU A 259 -7.88 -17.77 -23.82
CA GLU A 259 -8.80 -18.63 -23.04
C GLU A 259 -9.94 -17.86 -22.36
N PHE A 260 -9.65 -16.66 -21.85
CA PHE A 260 -10.61 -15.81 -21.12
C PHE A 260 -11.12 -14.63 -21.95
N THR A 261 -11.02 -14.72 -23.28
CA THR A 261 -11.50 -13.69 -24.23
C THR A 261 -12.91 -13.21 -23.85
N ASN A 262 -13.07 -11.89 -23.67
CA ASN A 262 -14.33 -11.22 -23.31
C ASN A 262 -15.00 -11.68 -21.99
N LYS A 263 -14.37 -12.58 -21.23
CA LYS A 263 -14.86 -13.05 -19.92
C LYS A 263 -14.16 -12.33 -18.79
N VAL A 264 -12.83 -12.17 -18.88
CA VAL A 264 -12.03 -11.53 -17.82
C VAL A 264 -11.02 -10.59 -18.46
N MET A 265 -11.06 -9.31 -18.07
CA MET A 265 -10.06 -8.34 -18.53
C MET A 265 -8.91 -8.20 -17.52
N ILE A 266 -7.68 -8.14 -18.04
CA ILE A 266 -6.50 -7.87 -17.21
C ILE A 266 -6.42 -6.37 -16.94
N GLU A 267 -6.51 -6.01 -15.68
CA GLU A 267 -6.32 -4.66 -15.17
C GLU A 267 -4.82 -4.45 -14.90
N TYR A 268 -4.16 -3.61 -15.71
CA TYR A 268 -2.72 -3.35 -15.59
C TYR A 268 -2.44 -2.26 -14.56
N ARG A 269 -3.41 -1.37 -14.31
CA ARG A 269 -3.47 -0.45 -13.18
C ARG A 269 -4.79 -0.58 -12.45
N MET A 270 -4.74 -0.60 -11.12
CA MET A 270 -5.95 -0.56 -10.29
C MET A 270 -6.86 0.58 -10.75
N GLY A 271 -8.12 0.27 -11.03
CA GLY A 271 -9.12 1.25 -11.48
C GLY A 271 -9.11 1.55 -12.99
N GLU A 272 -8.23 0.94 -13.80
CA GLU A 272 -8.16 1.18 -15.25
C GLU A 272 -9.41 0.68 -15.99
N ILE A 273 -10.08 -0.33 -15.46
CA ILE A 273 -11.24 -0.96 -16.09
C ILE A 273 -12.48 -0.68 -15.26
N VAL A 274 -13.50 -0.11 -15.91
CA VAL A 274 -14.82 0.17 -15.35
C VAL A 274 -15.54 -1.16 -15.00
N ASP A 275 -16.24 -1.21 -13.86
CA ASP A 275 -16.83 -2.42 -13.25
C ASP A 275 -17.91 -3.16 -14.07
N LYS A 276 -18.11 -2.82 -15.35
CA LYS A 276 -19.09 -3.48 -16.23
C LYS A 276 -18.64 -4.86 -16.72
N ILE A 277 -17.35 -5.21 -16.55
CA ILE A 277 -16.75 -6.48 -16.99
C ILE A 277 -15.92 -7.06 -15.83
N ASP A 278 -15.96 -8.39 -15.64
CA ASP A 278 -15.09 -9.05 -14.67
C ASP A 278 -13.62 -8.73 -14.97
N LYS A 279 -12.91 -8.24 -13.95
CA LYS A 279 -11.52 -7.78 -14.07
C LYS A 279 -10.61 -8.50 -13.10
N VAL A 280 -9.38 -8.72 -13.55
CA VAL A 280 -8.30 -9.30 -12.74
C VAL A 280 -7.08 -8.41 -12.75
N HIS A 281 -6.66 -7.95 -11.58
CA HIS A 281 -5.44 -7.16 -11.48
C HIS A 281 -4.21 -7.99 -11.87
N ILE A 282 -3.28 -7.40 -12.63
CA ILE A 282 -2.08 -8.07 -13.16
C ILE A 282 -1.28 -8.88 -12.11
N LEU A 283 -1.17 -8.37 -10.88
CA LEU A 283 -0.44 -9.07 -9.81
C LEU A 283 -1.09 -10.37 -9.37
N THR A 284 -2.41 -10.49 -9.50
CA THR A 284 -3.16 -11.73 -9.23
C THR A 284 -2.68 -12.85 -10.13
N LEU A 285 -2.25 -12.52 -11.36
CA LEU A 285 -1.73 -13.47 -12.36
C LEU A 285 -0.22 -13.68 -12.24
N LEU A 286 0.56 -12.63 -11.92
CA LEU A 286 2.03 -12.72 -11.86
C LEU A 286 2.56 -13.31 -10.55
N ARG A 287 1.90 -13.07 -9.40
CA ARG A 287 2.34 -13.57 -8.08
C ARG A 287 2.46 -15.10 -8.03
N PRO A 288 1.50 -15.88 -8.53
CA PRO A 288 1.54 -17.34 -8.50
C PRO A 288 2.70 -17.96 -9.29
N ILE A 289 3.35 -17.23 -10.19
CA ILE A 289 4.49 -17.74 -10.97
C ILE A 289 5.78 -17.79 -10.13
N VAL A 290 5.96 -16.87 -9.18
CA VAL A 290 7.15 -16.83 -8.32
C VAL A 290 7.34 -18.12 -7.48
N PRO A 291 6.32 -18.65 -6.78
CA PRO A 291 6.45 -19.87 -5.98
C PRO A 291 6.74 -21.14 -6.79
N LEU A 292 6.56 -21.13 -8.12
CA LEU A 292 7.03 -22.24 -8.95
C LEU A 292 8.56 -22.33 -8.98
N GLY A 293 9.28 -21.24 -8.73
CA GLY A 293 10.75 -21.24 -8.80
C GLY A 293 11.31 -21.14 -10.23
N LEU A 294 10.48 -20.80 -11.22
CA LEU A 294 10.90 -20.59 -12.61
C LEU A 294 11.78 -19.34 -12.79
N LEU A 295 11.57 -18.29 -11.99
CA LEU A 295 12.20 -16.98 -12.19
C LEU A 295 13.30 -16.64 -11.16
N THR A 296 13.51 -17.50 -10.17
CA THR A 296 14.37 -17.20 -9.02
C THR A 296 14.95 -18.48 -8.41
N LYS A 297 16.05 -18.35 -7.67
CA LYS A 297 16.59 -19.44 -6.85
C LYS A 297 15.60 -19.82 -5.74
N GLU A 298 15.49 -21.11 -5.41
CA GLU A 298 14.50 -21.60 -4.43
C GLU A 298 14.57 -20.87 -3.08
N LYS A 299 15.78 -20.69 -2.54
CA LYS A 299 16.01 -19.94 -1.28
C LYS A 299 15.49 -18.48 -1.29
N ASN A 300 15.23 -17.92 -2.47
CA ASN A 300 14.74 -16.57 -2.65
C ASN A 300 13.24 -16.51 -2.97
N ILE A 301 12.57 -17.65 -3.22
CA ILE A 301 11.12 -17.70 -3.50
C ILE A 301 10.37 -16.94 -2.41
N PHE A 302 10.58 -17.35 -1.15
CA PHE A 302 9.86 -16.83 0.00
C PHE A 302 10.05 -15.32 0.18
N LYS A 303 11.25 -14.82 -0.15
CA LYS A 303 11.59 -13.38 -0.08
C LYS A 303 10.87 -12.55 -1.14
N TYR A 304 10.62 -13.10 -2.32
CA TYR A 304 10.03 -12.36 -3.44
C TYR A 304 8.52 -12.50 -3.56
N THR A 305 7.96 -13.61 -3.07
CA THR A 305 6.52 -13.83 -3.14
C THR A 305 5.73 -12.76 -2.40
N ASN A 306 4.62 -12.33 -3.01
CA ASN A 306 3.74 -11.27 -2.52
C ASN A 306 4.39 -9.88 -2.41
N GLN A 307 5.61 -9.67 -2.91
CA GLN A 307 6.22 -8.35 -2.97
C GLN A 307 6.03 -7.73 -4.35
N ARG A 308 5.29 -6.62 -4.42
CA ARG A 308 4.98 -5.92 -5.67
C ARG A 308 6.22 -5.58 -6.50
N ALA A 309 7.17 -4.84 -5.93
CA ALA A 309 8.33 -4.35 -6.68
C ALA A 309 9.29 -5.47 -7.15
N PRO A 310 9.64 -6.49 -6.34
CA PRO A 310 10.42 -7.63 -6.81
C PRO A 310 9.77 -8.42 -7.93
N ILE A 311 8.45 -8.68 -7.86
CA ILE A 311 7.73 -9.40 -8.91
C ILE A 311 7.86 -8.67 -10.23
N TYR A 312 7.53 -7.38 -10.25
CA TYR A 312 7.69 -6.58 -11.45
C TYR A 312 9.15 -6.54 -11.94
N LYS A 313 10.14 -6.45 -11.06
CA LYS A 313 11.55 -6.52 -11.47
C LYS A 313 11.93 -7.86 -12.12
N LEU A 314 11.39 -8.98 -11.64
CA LEU A 314 11.63 -10.30 -12.24
C LEU A 314 11.05 -10.36 -13.66
N PHE A 315 9.81 -9.92 -13.84
CA PHE A 315 9.16 -9.90 -15.14
C PHE A 315 9.75 -8.85 -16.09
N GLU A 316 10.21 -7.71 -15.59
CA GLU A 316 10.92 -6.73 -16.40
C GLU A 316 12.22 -7.34 -16.93
N ARG A 317 12.98 -8.03 -16.07
CA ARG A 317 14.23 -8.68 -16.48
C ARG A 317 14.01 -9.76 -17.52
N ILE A 318 12.95 -10.59 -17.40
CA ILE A 318 12.69 -11.62 -18.41
C ILE A 318 12.28 -11.02 -19.76
N LEU A 319 11.44 -9.98 -19.75
CA LEU A 319 11.02 -9.29 -20.98
C LEU A 319 12.18 -8.60 -21.70
N ARG A 320 13.12 -7.98 -20.97
CA ARG A 320 14.32 -7.36 -21.56
C ARG A 320 15.20 -8.32 -22.35
N VAL A 321 15.16 -9.63 -22.05
CA VAL A 321 15.94 -10.67 -22.75
C VAL A 321 15.04 -11.76 -23.32
N LYS A 322 13.81 -11.40 -23.73
CA LYS A 322 12.77 -12.33 -24.18
C LYS A 322 13.22 -13.34 -25.23
N GLU A 323 14.01 -12.93 -26.21
CA GLU A 323 14.54 -13.83 -27.25
C GLU A 323 15.40 -14.96 -26.67
N LYS A 324 16.20 -14.67 -25.65
CA LYS A 324 17.01 -15.67 -24.93
C LYS A 324 16.20 -16.50 -23.94
N LYS A 325 14.93 -16.16 -23.72
CA LYS A 325 14.05 -16.71 -22.67
C LYS A 325 12.70 -17.17 -23.18
N LYS A 326 12.63 -17.47 -24.48
CA LYS A 326 11.42 -17.90 -25.18
C LYS A 326 10.73 -19.08 -24.47
N ASN A 327 11.44 -20.17 -24.18
CA ASN A 327 10.86 -21.36 -23.54
C ASN A 327 10.26 -21.07 -22.15
N THR A 328 10.96 -20.29 -21.32
CA THR A 328 10.44 -19.90 -19.99
C THR A 328 9.22 -19.00 -20.12
N ILE A 329 9.23 -18.06 -21.06
CA ILE A 329 8.09 -17.17 -21.35
C ILE A 329 6.88 -17.98 -21.83
N GLU A 330 7.07 -18.92 -22.75
CA GLU A 330 6.02 -19.82 -23.24
C GLU A 330 5.46 -20.69 -22.11
N THR A 331 6.33 -21.24 -21.26
CA THR A 331 5.91 -22.01 -20.09
C THR A 331 5.09 -21.16 -19.13
N ILE A 332 5.51 -19.92 -18.86
CA ILE A 332 4.77 -18.98 -18.01
C ILE A 332 3.41 -18.63 -18.62
N SER A 333 3.37 -18.36 -19.93
CA SER A 333 2.14 -18.04 -20.66
C SER A 333 1.10 -19.15 -20.51
N LYS A 334 1.51 -20.41 -20.64
CA LYS A 334 0.64 -21.59 -20.45
C LYS A 334 0.27 -21.85 -18.99
N LEU A 335 1.11 -21.49 -18.02
CA LEU A 335 0.84 -21.70 -16.58
C LEU A 335 -0.15 -20.69 -15.99
N ILE A 336 -0.14 -19.45 -16.47
CA ILE A 336 -1.01 -18.39 -15.94
C ILE A 336 -2.51 -18.75 -15.98
N PRO A 337 -3.09 -19.18 -17.12
CA PRO A 337 -4.50 -19.56 -17.16
C PRO A 337 -4.82 -20.73 -16.24
N LEU A 338 -3.97 -21.78 -16.23
CA LEU A 338 -4.14 -22.93 -15.34
C LEU A 338 -4.15 -22.53 -13.85
N LEU A 339 -3.20 -21.70 -13.42
CA LEU A 339 -3.15 -21.21 -12.04
C LEU A 339 -4.35 -20.33 -11.70
N TYR A 340 -4.84 -19.54 -12.65
CA TYR A 340 -6.05 -18.74 -12.48
C TYR A 340 -7.29 -19.62 -12.34
N GLU A 341 -7.46 -20.66 -13.16
CA GLU A 341 -8.55 -21.61 -13.02
C GLU A 341 -8.49 -22.30 -11.66
N ILE A 342 -7.31 -22.79 -11.25
CA ILE A 342 -7.12 -23.42 -9.94
C ILE A 342 -7.55 -22.48 -8.80
N ARG A 343 -7.17 -21.20 -8.90
CA ARG A 343 -7.52 -20.17 -7.93
C ARG A 343 -9.04 -19.99 -7.81
N ILE A 344 -9.73 -19.79 -8.92
CA ILE A 344 -11.16 -19.45 -8.94
C ILE A 344 -12.04 -20.68 -8.67
N LYS A 345 -11.67 -21.84 -9.20
CA LYS A 345 -12.49 -23.07 -9.14
C LYS A 345 -12.33 -23.83 -7.83
N TYR A 346 -11.13 -23.83 -7.24
CA TYR A 346 -10.84 -24.63 -6.05
C TYR A 346 -10.44 -23.80 -4.84
N VAL A 347 -9.54 -22.83 -4.99
CA VAL A 347 -8.95 -22.15 -3.82
C VAL A 347 -9.91 -21.16 -3.18
N VAL A 348 -10.49 -20.23 -3.95
CA VAL A 348 -11.42 -19.21 -3.42
C VAL A 348 -12.64 -19.87 -2.75
N PRO A 349 -13.38 -20.79 -3.42
CA PRO A 349 -14.56 -21.40 -2.82
C PRO A 349 -14.24 -22.18 -1.55
N GLN A 350 -13.11 -22.91 -1.55
CA GLN A 350 -12.70 -23.70 -0.39
C GLN A 350 -12.30 -22.81 0.80
N LEU A 351 -11.60 -21.71 0.57
CA LEU A 351 -11.24 -20.77 1.65
C LEU A 351 -12.47 -20.10 2.26
N ASP A 352 -13.47 -19.76 1.45
CA ASP A 352 -14.73 -19.20 1.94
C ASP A 352 -15.52 -20.20 2.79
N LEU A 353 -15.57 -21.46 2.37
CA LEU A 353 -16.18 -22.54 3.13
C LEU A 353 -15.44 -22.78 4.45
N LEU A 354 -14.12 -22.93 4.40
CA LEU A 354 -13.28 -23.15 5.58
C LEU A 354 -13.34 -21.97 6.55
N LYS A 355 -13.47 -20.73 6.06
CA LYS A 355 -13.61 -19.55 6.93
C LYS A 355 -14.87 -19.65 7.78
N LYS A 356 -15.99 -20.10 7.22
CA LYS A 356 -17.24 -20.33 7.98
C LYS A 356 -17.06 -21.46 8.99
N GLN A 357 -16.44 -22.56 8.58
CA GLN A 357 -16.18 -23.71 9.44
C GLN A 357 -15.26 -23.36 10.61
N PHE A 358 -14.10 -22.77 10.34
CA PHE A 358 -13.15 -22.36 11.38
C PHE A 358 -13.69 -21.23 12.26
N THR A 359 -14.55 -20.35 11.76
CA THR A 359 -15.22 -19.38 12.64
C THR A 359 -16.03 -20.12 13.71
N ARG A 360 -16.82 -21.14 13.33
CA ARG A 360 -17.58 -21.96 14.29
C ARG A 360 -16.67 -22.74 15.22
N GLU A 361 -15.65 -23.41 14.70
CA GLU A 361 -14.69 -24.20 15.49
C GLU A 361 -14.00 -23.33 16.55
N TYR A 362 -13.43 -22.20 16.14
CA TYR A 362 -12.68 -21.33 17.06
C TYR A 362 -13.59 -20.55 18.02
N THR A 363 -14.86 -20.30 17.68
CA THR A 363 -15.85 -19.81 18.65
C THR A 363 -16.13 -20.88 19.71
N GLY A 364 -16.31 -22.14 19.31
CA GLY A 364 -16.43 -23.25 20.26
C GLY A 364 -15.22 -23.35 21.20
N LYS A 365 -14.00 -23.26 20.65
CA LYS A 365 -12.76 -23.20 21.42
C LYS A 365 -12.72 -22.01 22.38
N ALA A 366 -13.21 -20.84 21.97
CA ALA A 366 -13.28 -19.66 22.83
C ALA A 366 -14.24 -19.88 24.02
N ILE A 367 -15.41 -20.49 23.78
CA ILE A 367 -16.41 -20.82 24.81
C ILE A 367 -15.83 -21.81 25.82
N ASN A 368 -15.09 -22.82 25.35
CA ASN A 368 -14.48 -23.86 26.16
C ASN A 368 -13.20 -23.42 26.91
N GLY A 369 -12.71 -22.19 26.69
CA GLY A 369 -11.46 -21.72 27.30
C GLY A 369 -10.19 -22.27 26.64
N GLU A 370 -10.26 -22.87 25.45
CA GLU A 370 -9.11 -23.48 24.77
C GLU A 370 -8.17 -22.45 24.10
N LEU A 371 -8.52 -21.15 24.14
CA LEU A 371 -7.75 -20.07 23.50
C LEU A 371 -6.97 -19.18 24.50
N GLU A 372 -6.73 -19.68 25.71
CA GLU A 372 -6.03 -18.94 26.78
C GLU A 372 -4.62 -18.47 26.41
N ASN A 373 -3.89 -19.26 25.62
CA ASN A 373 -2.52 -18.96 25.20
C ASN A 373 -2.43 -18.14 23.90
N THR A 374 -3.50 -17.43 23.52
CA THR A 374 -3.57 -16.66 22.26
C THR A 374 -3.59 -15.15 22.49
N ILE A 375 -3.26 -14.36 21.47
CA ILE A 375 -3.30 -12.88 21.56
C ILE A 375 -4.69 -12.31 21.81
N ILE A 376 -5.73 -13.09 21.52
CA ILE A 376 -7.13 -12.68 21.70
C ILE A 376 -7.69 -13.13 23.05
N HIS A 377 -6.90 -13.77 23.91
CA HIS A 377 -7.35 -14.28 25.20
C HIS A 377 -8.06 -13.20 26.03
N LYS A 378 -7.45 -12.01 26.19
CA LYS A 378 -8.04 -10.92 26.97
C LYS A 378 -9.41 -10.48 26.41
N GLU A 379 -9.52 -10.37 25.09
CA GLU A 379 -10.77 -10.00 24.43
C GLU A 379 -11.84 -11.07 24.63
N ILE A 380 -11.49 -12.35 24.47
CA ILE A 380 -12.38 -13.49 24.72
C ILE A 380 -12.83 -13.54 26.17
N SER A 381 -11.92 -13.39 27.14
CA SER A 381 -12.25 -13.38 28.57
C SER A 381 -13.21 -12.27 28.94
N SER A 382 -13.06 -11.09 28.33
CA SER A 382 -13.99 -9.95 28.53
C SER A 382 -15.37 -10.17 27.91
N ALA A 383 -15.48 -11.09 26.95
CA ALA A 383 -16.71 -11.42 26.23
C ALA A 383 -17.35 -12.73 26.72
N LYS A 384 -16.88 -13.28 27.85
CA LYS A 384 -17.38 -14.55 28.39
C LYS A 384 -18.89 -14.48 28.65
N GLY A 385 -19.62 -15.50 28.20
CA GLY A 385 -21.09 -15.56 28.29
C GLY A 385 -21.82 -14.77 27.20
N ASN A 386 -21.11 -14.12 26.26
CA ASN A 386 -21.69 -13.46 25.09
C ASN A 386 -21.18 -14.08 23.80
N GLU A 387 -21.86 -15.12 23.32
CA GLU A 387 -21.47 -15.89 22.12
C GLU A 387 -21.37 -15.02 20.86
N GLN A 388 -22.26 -14.04 20.70
CA GLN A 388 -22.24 -13.14 19.54
C GLN A 388 -20.96 -12.28 19.52
N LEU A 389 -20.55 -11.78 20.69
CA LEU A 389 -19.32 -11.01 20.82
C LEU A 389 -18.07 -11.89 20.62
N LEU A 390 -18.09 -13.12 21.13
CA LEU A 390 -17.04 -14.12 20.88
C LEU A 390 -16.89 -14.43 19.39
N GLU A 391 -17.99 -14.70 18.69
CA GLU A 391 -17.95 -14.96 17.24
C GLU A 391 -17.37 -13.76 16.48
N LYS A 392 -17.72 -12.53 16.87
CA LYS A 392 -17.20 -11.31 16.25
C LYS A 392 -15.67 -11.20 16.41
N ILE A 393 -15.15 -11.47 17.60
CA ILE A 393 -13.71 -11.47 17.90
C ILE A 393 -12.99 -12.56 17.08
N VAL A 394 -13.54 -13.78 17.08
CA VAL A 394 -12.98 -14.93 16.36
C VAL A 394 -12.98 -14.69 14.85
N ARG A 395 -14.10 -14.23 14.28
CA ARG A 395 -14.25 -13.98 12.83
C ARG A 395 -13.18 -13.04 12.28
N LYS A 396 -12.83 -11.99 13.03
CA LYS A 396 -11.75 -11.04 12.66
C LYS A 396 -10.40 -11.74 12.56
N ASN A 397 -10.14 -12.72 13.43
CA ASN A 397 -8.86 -13.42 13.52
C ASN A 397 -8.77 -14.65 12.61
N VAL A 398 -9.89 -15.30 12.32
CA VAL A 398 -9.99 -16.38 11.33
C VAL A 398 -9.92 -15.85 9.89
N GLY A 399 -10.30 -14.58 9.63
CA GLY A 399 -10.24 -13.98 8.30
C GLY A 399 -8.91 -14.15 7.57
N TYR A 400 -8.98 -14.46 6.27
CA TYR A 400 -7.83 -14.78 5.43
C TYR A 400 -7.52 -13.71 4.39
N ASN A 401 -6.27 -13.73 3.91
CA ASN A 401 -5.86 -13.05 2.69
C ASN A 401 -5.36 -14.11 1.72
N ILE A 402 -6.05 -14.29 0.59
CA ILE A 402 -5.73 -15.31 -0.40
C ILE A 402 -4.29 -15.18 -0.92
N GLU A 403 -3.78 -13.95 -1.01
CA GLU A 403 -2.42 -13.70 -1.45
C GLU A 403 -1.39 -14.27 -0.48
N HIS A 404 -1.72 -14.50 0.80
CA HIS A 404 -0.84 -15.20 1.74
C HIS A 404 -0.87 -16.72 1.61
N ILE A 405 -2.00 -17.29 1.18
CA ILE A 405 -2.23 -18.74 1.18
C ILE A 405 -1.92 -19.36 -0.18
N PHE A 406 -2.43 -18.76 -1.25
CA PHE A 406 -2.35 -19.33 -2.59
C PHE A 406 -0.90 -19.58 -3.06
N PRO A 407 0.08 -18.70 -2.77
CA PRO A 407 1.45 -18.98 -3.18
C PRO A 407 2.11 -20.16 -2.45
N VAL A 408 1.72 -20.42 -1.19
CA VAL A 408 2.19 -21.60 -0.45
C VAL A 408 1.60 -22.86 -1.08
N PHE A 409 0.30 -22.82 -1.41
CA PHE A 409 -0.37 -23.90 -2.12
C PHE A 409 0.30 -24.18 -3.48
N VAL A 410 0.57 -23.14 -4.30
CA VAL A 410 1.26 -23.30 -5.59
C VAL A 410 2.68 -23.85 -5.41
N TYR A 411 3.42 -23.38 -4.40
CA TYR A 411 4.73 -23.92 -4.08
C TYR A 411 4.66 -25.43 -3.82
N ARG A 412 3.63 -25.91 -3.12
CA ARG A 412 3.46 -27.34 -2.81
C ARG A 412 3.20 -28.18 -4.04
N ILE A 413 2.28 -27.75 -4.90
CA ILE A 413 1.90 -28.55 -6.07
C ILE A 413 2.84 -28.38 -7.27
N ARG A 414 3.88 -27.53 -7.17
CA ARG A 414 4.72 -27.16 -8.33
C ARG A 414 5.35 -28.34 -9.07
N LYS A 415 5.65 -29.43 -8.37
CA LYS A 415 6.25 -30.62 -8.98
C LYS A 415 5.23 -31.54 -9.66
N LEU A 416 3.94 -31.29 -9.48
CA LEU A 416 2.88 -32.06 -10.12
C LEU A 416 2.49 -31.50 -11.49
N PHE A 417 3.06 -30.37 -11.92
CA PHE A 417 2.86 -29.88 -13.28
C PHE A 417 3.63 -30.73 -14.28
N ARG A 418 3.01 -31.06 -15.41
CA ARG A 418 3.64 -31.70 -16.57
C ARG A 418 3.18 -31.07 -17.87
N TYR A 419 4.00 -31.18 -18.92
CA TYR A 419 3.56 -30.86 -20.27
C TYR A 419 2.92 -32.09 -20.92
N SER A 420 1.69 -31.93 -21.41
CA SER A 420 1.00 -32.93 -22.21
C SER A 420 1.26 -32.60 -23.68
N GLU A 421 2.09 -33.40 -24.35
CA GLU A 421 2.37 -33.22 -25.78
C GLU A 421 1.10 -33.40 -26.62
N ALA A 422 0.26 -34.38 -26.27
CA ALA A 422 -0.97 -34.68 -27.00
C ALA A 422 -2.02 -33.55 -26.95
N GLN A 423 -2.01 -32.74 -25.88
CA GLN A 423 -2.97 -31.65 -25.68
C GLN A 423 -2.30 -30.26 -25.78
N GLU A 424 -1.01 -30.22 -26.10
CA GLU A 424 -0.15 -29.04 -26.14
C GLU A 424 -0.27 -28.07 -24.95
N LYS A 425 -0.65 -28.59 -23.77
CA LYS A 425 -0.93 -27.80 -22.57
C LYS A 425 -0.19 -28.32 -21.35
N ILE A 426 -0.13 -27.46 -20.34
CA ILE A 426 0.38 -27.85 -19.02
C ILE A 426 -0.81 -28.37 -18.21
N GLU A 427 -0.62 -29.51 -17.57
CA GLU A 427 -1.63 -30.15 -16.72
C GLU A 427 -1.00 -30.68 -15.42
N LEU A 428 -1.84 -31.19 -14.53
CA LEU A 428 -1.40 -31.85 -13.31
C LEU A 428 -1.27 -33.36 -13.53
N THR A 429 -0.33 -33.99 -12.86
CA THR A 429 -0.19 -35.45 -12.79
C THR A 429 -1.27 -36.12 -11.95
N ILE A 430 -2.03 -35.34 -11.18
CA ILE A 430 -3.18 -35.80 -10.40
C ILE A 430 -4.35 -36.07 -11.33
N SER A 431 -5.05 -37.20 -11.14
CA SER A 431 -6.27 -37.51 -11.88
C SER A 431 -7.35 -36.45 -11.64
N ASN A 432 -8.14 -36.10 -12.66
CA ASN A 432 -9.19 -35.09 -12.55
C ASN A 432 -10.23 -35.40 -11.45
N ASN A 433 -10.45 -36.69 -11.15
CA ASN A 433 -11.38 -37.14 -10.11
C ASN A 433 -10.83 -36.86 -8.70
N ASP A 434 -9.51 -36.87 -8.54
CA ASP A 434 -8.85 -36.72 -7.24
C ASP A 434 -8.48 -35.25 -6.93
N VAL A 435 -8.33 -34.40 -7.95
CA VAL A 435 -8.01 -32.97 -7.80
C VAL A 435 -8.86 -32.25 -6.73
N PRO A 436 -10.21 -32.40 -6.70
CA PRO A 436 -11.02 -31.71 -5.70
C PRO A 436 -10.64 -32.07 -4.25
N ILE A 437 -10.41 -33.36 -3.98
CA ILE A 437 -10.08 -33.84 -2.63
C ILE A 437 -8.64 -33.48 -2.27
N PHE A 438 -7.72 -33.64 -3.23
CA PHE A 438 -6.32 -33.28 -3.06
C PHE A 438 -6.18 -31.81 -2.67
N PHE A 439 -6.82 -30.92 -3.44
CA PHE A 439 -6.73 -29.49 -3.22
C PHE A 439 -7.42 -29.06 -1.94
N LYS A 440 -8.63 -29.60 -1.67
CA LYS A 440 -9.36 -29.34 -0.43
C LYS A 440 -8.48 -29.58 0.79
N THR A 441 -7.90 -30.78 0.89
CA THR A 441 -7.09 -31.20 2.04
C THR A 441 -5.86 -30.31 2.20
N LEU A 442 -5.17 -30.01 1.10
CA LEU A 442 -3.97 -29.17 1.15
C LEU A 442 -4.28 -27.72 1.55
N ILE A 443 -5.34 -27.13 1.00
CA ILE A 443 -5.81 -25.77 1.34
C ILE A 443 -6.19 -25.70 2.82
N GLU A 444 -6.91 -26.70 3.33
CA GLU A 444 -7.33 -26.77 4.73
C GLU A 444 -6.15 -26.77 5.69
N VAL A 445 -5.14 -27.61 5.44
CA VAL A 445 -3.93 -27.67 6.28
C VAL A 445 -3.18 -26.34 6.27
N ILE A 446 -2.97 -25.73 5.10
CA ILE A 446 -2.27 -24.44 5.00
C ILE A 446 -3.05 -23.35 5.72
N TYR A 447 -4.37 -23.29 5.56
CA TYR A 447 -5.21 -22.26 6.16
C TYR A 447 -5.32 -22.43 7.68
N LYS A 448 -5.45 -23.66 8.19
CA LYS A 448 -5.43 -23.92 9.62
C LYS A 448 -4.14 -23.39 10.26
N ARG A 449 -2.98 -23.68 9.64
CA ARG A 449 -1.69 -23.15 10.11
C ARG A 449 -1.61 -21.62 10.03
N TYR A 450 -2.20 -21.02 8.99
CA TYR A 450 -2.31 -19.56 8.89
C TYR A 450 -3.06 -18.94 10.08
N ILE A 451 -4.19 -19.53 10.49
CA ILE A 451 -4.96 -19.08 11.66
C ILE A 451 -4.17 -19.25 12.96
N GLU A 452 -3.57 -20.44 13.17
CA GLU A 452 -2.75 -20.72 14.36
C GLU A 452 -1.60 -19.72 14.51
N VAL A 453 -0.91 -19.39 13.41
CA VAL A 453 0.16 -18.40 13.39
C VAL A 453 -0.37 -17.02 13.78
N LYS A 454 -1.52 -16.59 13.24
CA LYS A 454 -2.16 -15.31 13.63
C LYS A 454 -2.49 -15.27 15.12
N LEU A 455 -3.04 -16.35 15.67
CA LEU A 455 -3.50 -16.42 17.06
C LEU A 455 -2.35 -16.52 18.08
N LYS A 456 -1.22 -17.11 17.71
CA LYS A 456 -0.04 -17.23 18.59
C LYS A 456 0.59 -15.88 18.94
N GLY A 457 0.34 -14.85 18.13
CA GLY A 457 1.00 -13.56 18.25
C GLY A 457 2.33 -13.55 17.53
N LEU A 458 2.59 -12.45 16.83
CA LEU A 458 3.68 -12.36 15.88
C LEU A 458 4.73 -11.37 16.38
N PRO A 459 6.03 -11.73 16.33
CA PRO A 459 7.10 -10.78 16.64
C PRO A 459 7.28 -9.71 15.55
N THR A 460 6.69 -9.92 14.35
CA THR A 460 6.75 -9.02 13.19
C THR A 460 5.41 -9.00 12.45
N SER A 461 5.31 -8.33 11.30
CA SER A 461 4.06 -8.34 10.51
C SER A 461 3.74 -9.75 9.98
N LEU A 462 2.44 -10.09 9.92
CA LEU A 462 1.96 -11.36 9.35
C LEU A 462 2.51 -11.61 7.96
N THR A 463 2.56 -10.58 7.12
CA THR A 463 3.14 -10.65 5.78
C THR A 463 4.62 -11.04 5.77
N THR A 464 5.39 -10.72 6.82
CA THR A 464 6.78 -11.15 6.95
C THR A 464 6.86 -12.62 7.35
N VAL A 465 6.02 -13.05 8.28
CA VAL A 465 5.98 -14.43 8.77
C VAL A 465 5.53 -15.41 7.69
N VAL A 466 4.46 -15.10 6.94
CA VAL A 466 3.99 -15.96 5.84
C VAL A 466 4.94 -16.02 4.63
N ARG A 467 6.01 -15.22 4.65
CA ARG A 467 7.11 -15.22 3.67
C ARG A 467 8.37 -15.90 4.20
N SER A 468 8.32 -16.54 5.37
CA SER A 468 9.44 -17.34 5.86
C SER A 468 9.48 -18.70 5.16
N SER A 469 10.67 -19.32 5.12
CA SER A 469 10.79 -20.71 4.67
C SER A 469 9.93 -21.65 5.53
N GLU A 470 9.92 -21.44 6.84
CA GLU A 470 9.15 -22.23 7.81
C GLU A 470 7.64 -22.23 7.50
N PHE A 471 7.09 -21.11 7.03
CA PHE A 471 5.69 -21.07 6.65
C PHE A 471 5.41 -21.81 5.34
N TYR A 472 6.36 -21.75 4.40
CA TYR A 472 6.28 -22.52 3.16
C TYR A 472 6.49 -24.02 3.37
N GLU A 473 7.09 -24.42 4.49
CA GLU A 473 7.17 -25.81 4.96
C GLU A 473 5.82 -26.35 5.51
N LYS A 474 4.80 -25.51 5.69
CA LYS A 474 3.48 -26.00 6.10
C LYS A 474 2.77 -26.73 4.96
N GLY A 475 2.03 -27.79 5.31
CA GLY A 475 1.35 -28.67 4.36
C GLY A 475 2.26 -29.68 3.64
N GLU A 476 3.54 -29.80 4.02
CA GLU A 476 4.47 -30.79 3.42
C GLU A 476 3.98 -32.21 3.65
N GLU A 477 3.70 -32.55 4.90
CA GLU A 477 3.25 -33.87 5.31
C GLU A 477 1.96 -34.25 4.58
N ALA A 478 0.97 -33.35 4.58
CA ALA A 478 -0.28 -33.55 3.85
C ALA A 478 -0.04 -33.76 2.35
N TYR A 479 0.84 -32.96 1.73
CA TYR A 479 1.21 -33.14 0.33
C TYR A 479 1.84 -34.52 0.09
N ILE A 480 2.79 -34.96 0.92
CA ILE A 480 3.46 -36.26 0.79
C ILE A 480 2.44 -37.40 0.93
N THR A 481 1.56 -37.34 1.93
CA THR A 481 0.49 -38.32 2.14
C THR A 481 -0.43 -38.39 0.92
N LEU A 482 -0.96 -37.25 0.47
CA LEU A 482 -1.88 -37.21 -0.68
C LEU A 482 -1.20 -37.72 -1.95
N LYS A 483 0.05 -37.31 -2.21
CA LYS A 483 0.82 -37.78 -3.36
C LYS A 483 0.91 -39.31 -3.38
N ASN A 484 1.24 -39.91 -2.23
CA ASN A 484 1.37 -41.35 -2.10
C ASN A 484 0.01 -42.05 -2.22
N THR A 485 -1.04 -41.51 -1.58
CA THR A 485 -2.41 -42.05 -1.64
C THR A 485 -2.96 -42.07 -3.06
N TYR A 486 -2.74 -41.01 -3.83
CA TYR A 486 -3.25 -40.87 -5.19
C TYR A 486 -2.24 -41.28 -6.27
N SER A 487 -1.12 -41.91 -5.88
CA SER A 487 -0.03 -42.32 -6.80
C SER A 487 0.38 -41.23 -7.80
N SER A 488 0.38 -39.97 -7.35
CA SER A 488 0.68 -38.83 -8.22
C SER A 488 2.18 -38.72 -8.46
N GLU A 489 2.59 -38.66 -9.71
CA GLU A 489 4.00 -38.56 -10.08
C GLU A 489 4.51 -37.11 -9.96
N GLU A 490 5.73 -36.95 -9.46
CA GLU A 490 6.45 -35.67 -9.54
C GLU A 490 7.23 -35.62 -10.85
N THR A 491 7.30 -34.44 -11.47
CA THR A 491 8.08 -34.22 -12.69
C THR A 491 9.12 -33.11 -12.51
N ASP A 492 10.17 -33.17 -13.31
CA ASP A 492 11.18 -32.11 -13.42
C ASP A 492 10.76 -30.99 -14.38
N PHE A 493 9.49 -30.94 -14.81
CA PHE A 493 9.03 -29.99 -15.82
C PHE A 493 9.35 -28.54 -15.44
N ILE A 494 9.11 -28.17 -14.19
CA ILE A 494 9.44 -26.84 -13.67
C ILE A 494 10.96 -26.62 -13.65
N GLU A 495 11.75 -27.62 -13.22
CA GLU A 495 13.22 -27.53 -13.17
C GLU A 495 13.82 -27.29 -14.56
N LYS A 496 13.39 -28.07 -15.55
CA LYS A 496 13.87 -28.01 -16.94
C LYS A 496 13.59 -26.65 -17.60
N ASN A 497 12.59 -25.93 -17.13
CA ASN A 497 12.19 -24.62 -17.67
C ASN A 497 12.65 -23.42 -16.81
N LYS A 498 13.47 -23.65 -15.77
CA LYS A 498 13.95 -22.59 -14.89
C LYS A 498 14.81 -21.57 -15.63
N TYR A 499 14.52 -20.31 -15.34
CA TYR A 499 15.40 -19.20 -15.59
C TYR A 499 15.99 -18.65 -14.29
N ILE A 500 17.27 -18.96 -14.06
CA ILE A 500 18.02 -18.36 -12.97
C ILE A 500 18.41 -16.93 -13.37
N ILE A 501 17.61 -15.95 -12.93
CA ILE A 501 18.00 -14.54 -12.97
C ILE A 501 19.15 -14.36 -11.95
N ARG A 502 20.37 -14.12 -12.43
CA ARG A 502 21.54 -13.81 -11.59
C ARG A 502 21.48 -12.39 -11.02
#